data_AF-A0A2K3KW06-F1
#
_entry.id   AF-A0A2K3KW06-F1
#
_cell.length_a   1.000
_cell.length_b   1.000
_cell.length_c   1.000
_cell.angle_alpha   90.00
_cell.angle_beta   90.00
_cell.angle_gamma   90.00
#
_symmetry.space_group_name_H-M   'P 1'
#
loop_
_entity.id
_entity.type
_entity.pdbx_description
1 polymer ?
#
loop_
_entity_poly.entity_id
_entity_poly.type
_entity_poly.pdbx_seq_one_letter_code
_entity_poly.pdbx_strand_id
1 'polypeptide(L)' 'MSRSDKRALVESTIVAMGLQDCADTVIGNWHLRGISGGEKRRVSIALEILMRPRLLFLDEPTSGLD' A
#
# COMPACT_ATOMS: atom_id res chain seq x y z
N MET A 1 -9.25 -18.56 4.47
CA MET A 1 -9.84 -17.20 4.44
C MET A 1 -10.89 -17.13 3.36
N SER A 2 -12.09 -16.73 3.73
CA SER A 2 -13.17 -16.46 2.78
C SER A 2 -12.85 -15.23 1.93
N ARG A 3 -13.60 -15.01 0.84
CA ARG A 3 -13.50 -13.78 0.03
C ARG A 3 -13.82 -12.53 0.86
N SER A 4 -14.77 -12.60 1.78
CA SER A 4 -15.11 -11.50 2.68
C SER A 4 -13.97 -11.22 3.66
N ASP A 5 -13.30 -12.23 4.20
CA ASP A 5 -12.16 -12.04 5.11
C ASP A 5 -10.99 -11.35 4.40
N LYS A 6 -10.72 -11.75 3.15
CA LYS A 6 -9.68 -11.12 2.33
C LYS A 6 -9.99 -9.65 2.07
N ARG A 7 -11.25 -9.35 1.74
CA ARG A 7 -11.68 -7.97 1.49
C ARG A 7 -11.59 -7.11 2.75
N ALA A 8 -12.06 -7.60 3.89
CA ALA A 8 -11.94 -6.89 5.16
C ALA A 8 -10.49 -6.59 5.54
N LEU A 9 -9.57 -7.53 5.28
CA LEU A 9 -8.13 -7.32 5.52
C LEU A 9 -7.53 -6.26 4.58
N VAL A 10 -7.94 -6.25 3.31
CA VAL A 10 -7.48 -5.24 2.34
C VAL A 10 -7.97 -3.86 2.76
N GLU A 11 -9.25 -3.71 3.10
CA GLU A 11 -9.83 -2.43 3.54
C GLU A 11 -9.13 -1.88 4.79
N SER A 12 -8.89 -2.73 5.81
CA SER A 12 -8.21 -2.28 7.02
C SER A 12 -6.76 -1.87 6.75
N THR A 13 -6.09 -2.52 5.79
CA THR A 13 -4.73 -2.18 5.38
C THR A 13 -4.69 -0.85 4.62
N ILE A 14 -5.65 -0.60 3.71
CA ILE A 14 -5.77 0.68 2.98
C ILE A 14 -5.92 1.84 3.97
N VAL A 15 -6.78 1.68 4.98
CA VAL A 15 -6.97 2.69 6.02
C VAL A 15 -5.70 2.89 6.86
N ALA A 16 -5.06 1.81 7.31
CA ALA A 16 -3.84 1.90 8.13
C ALA A 16 -2.67 2.57 7.39
N MET A 17 -2.64 2.46 6.05
CA MET A 17 -1.60 3.01 5.21
C MET A 17 -1.95 4.41 4.64
N GLY A 18 -3.09 4.99 4.99
CA GLY A 18 -3.45 6.33 4.49
C GLY A 18 -3.59 6.36 2.95
N LEU A 19 -4.26 5.35 2.37
CA LEU A 19 -4.41 5.18 0.92
C LEU A 19 -5.88 5.29 0.46
N GLN A 20 -6.78 5.78 1.32
CA GLN A 20 -8.22 5.83 1.05
C GLN A 20 -8.54 6.66 -0.20
N ASP A 21 -7.92 7.84 -0.33
CA ASP A 21 -8.20 8.78 -1.42
C ASP A 21 -7.73 8.25 -2.78
N CYS A 22 -6.78 7.32 -2.80
CA CYS A 22 -6.22 6.72 -4.01
C CYS A 22 -6.58 5.24 -4.19
N ALA A 23 -7.50 4.68 -3.39
CA ALA A 23 -7.79 3.24 -3.36
C ALA A 23 -8.25 2.68 -4.72
N ASP A 24 -9.06 3.46 -5.44
CA ASP A 24 -9.57 3.11 -6.77
C ASP A 24 -8.79 3.77 -7.92
N THR A 25 -7.64 4.37 -7.62
CA THR A 25 -6.79 5.03 -8.61
C THR A 25 -5.79 4.05 -9.21
N VAL A 26 -5.53 4.16 -10.51
CA VAL A 26 -4.48 3.36 -11.17
C VAL A 26 -3.11 3.71 -10.60
N ILE A 27 -2.27 2.70 -10.34
CA ILE A 27 -0.91 2.90 -9.81
C ILE A 27 -0.06 3.78 -10.74
N GLY A 28 -0.29 3.66 -12.05
CA GLY A 28 0.49 4.36 -13.09
C GLY A 28 1.88 3.76 -13.28
N ASN A 29 2.57 4.25 -14.31
CA ASN A 29 3.91 3.82 -14.71
C ASN A 29 4.68 5.01 -15.33
N TRP A 30 5.77 4.74 -16.05
CA TRP A 30 6.59 5.77 -16.68
C TRP A 30 5.89 6.54 -17.81
N HIS A 31 4.78 6.03 -18.34
CA HIS A 31 4.08 6.59 -19.50
C HIS A 31 2.68 7.09 -19.14
N LEU A 32 2.09 6.58 -18.06
CA LEU A 32 0.78 6.98 -17.55
C LEU A 32 0.90 7.41 -16.10
N ARG A 33 0.51 8.66 -15.82
CA ARG A 33 0.43 9.18 -14.45
C ARG A 33 -0.60 8.37 -13.65
N GLY A 34 -0.24 8.01 -12.43
CA GLY A 34 -1.12 7.38 -11.45
C GLY A 34 -0.91 8.02 -10.09
N ILE A 35 -0.91 7.20 -9.04
CA ILE A 35 -0.65 7.64 -7.66
C ILE A 35 0.77 8.25 -7.51
N SER A 36 0.94 9.09 -6.49
CA SER A 36 2.20 9.76 -6.12
C SER A 36 3.30 8.77 -5.69
N GLY A 37 4.55 9.23 -5.63
CA GLY A 37 5.67 8.42 -5.17
C GLY A 37 5.49 7.91 -3.74
N GLY A 38 5.03 8.78 -2.82
CA GLY A 38 4.73 8.40 -1.44
C GLY A 38 3.63 7.35 -1.33
N GLU A 39 2.55 7.49 -2.10
CA GLU A 39 1.49 6.47 -2.17
C GLU A 39 2.01 5.15 -2.74
N LYS A 40 2.85 5.15 -3.79
CA LYS A 40 3.50 3.91 -4.30
C LYS A 40 4.33 3.23 -3.23
N ARG A 41 5.07 4.01 -2.42
CA ARG A 41 5.88 3.46 -1.34
C ARG A 41 5.02 2.83 -0.26
N ARG A 42 3.94 3.50 0.16
CA ARG A 42 2.97 2.94 1.12
C ARG A 42 2.27 1.70 0.57
N VAL A 43 1.89 1.66 -0.71
CA VAL A 43 1.34 0.46 -1.36
C VAL A 43 2.34 -0.70 -1.33
N SER A 44 3.62 -0.45 -1.63
CA SER A 44 4.67 -1.47 -1.56
C SER A 44 4.80 -2.07 -0.16
N ILE A 45 4.79 -1.23 0.88
CA ILE A 45 4.85 -1.68 2.28
C ILE A 45 3.57 -2.44 2.66
N ALA A 46 2.40 -1.99 2.19
CA ALA A 46 1.11 -2.64 2.44
C ALA A 46 1.10 -4.09 1.92
N LEU A 47 1.66 -4.34 0.73
CA LEU A 47 1.79 -5.68 0.16
C LEU A 47 2.61 -6.61 1.05
N GLU A 48 3.73 -6.13 1.59
CA GLU A 48 4.56 -6.90 2.52
C GLU A 48 3.83 -7.17 3.85
N ILE A 49 3.13 -6.18 4.41
CA ILE A 49 2.34 -6.34 5.65
C ILE A 49 1.23 -7.38 5.48
N LEU A 50 0.58 -7.44 4.30
CA LEU A 50 -0.47 -8.41 4.01
C LEU A 50 0.04 -9.86 4.06
N MET A 51 1.32 -10.09 3.81
CA MET A 51 1.96 -11.41 3.97
C MET A 51 2.17 -11.80 5.44
N ARG A 52 1.93 -10.89 6.39
CA ARG A 52 2.11 -11.06 7.84
C ARG A 52 3.48 -11.63 8.20
N PRO A 53 4.58 -10.99 7.75
CA PRO A 53 5.92 -11.42 8.09
C PRO A 53 6.14 -11.28 9.60
N ARG A 54 6.92 -12.19 10.20
CA ARG A 54 7.34 -12.08 11.60
C ARG A 54 8.37 -10.98 11.83
N LEU A 55 9.10 -10.61 10.78
CA LEU A 55 10.13 -9.58 10.79
C LEU A 55 10.15 -8.90 9.41
N LEU A 56 10.11 -7.58 9.38
CA LEU A 56 10.11 -6.78 8.16
C LEU A 56 11.29 -5.81 8.22
N PHE A 57 12.19 -5.88 7.23
CA PHE A 57 13.27 -4.92 7.05
C PHE A 57 12.84 -3.89 6.01
N LEU A 58 13.00 -2.61 6.34
CA LEU A 58 12.67 -1.52 5.45
C LEU A 58 13.89 -0.60 5.37
N ASP A 59 14.35 -0.34 4.15
CA ASP A 59 15.41 0.62 3.91
C ASP A 59 14.80 1.99 3.62
N GLU A 60 15.14 2.97 4.46
CA GLU A 60 14.64 4.35 4.45
C GLU A 60 13.14 4.51 4.09
N PRO A 61 12.19 3.86 4.80
CA PRO A 61 10.78 3.80 4.40
C PRO A 61 10.08 5.17 4.35
N THR A 62 10.64 6.17 5.03
CA THR A 62 10.11 7.53 5.11
C THR A 62 10.86 8.54 4.24
N SER A 63 11.89 8.10 3.50
CA SER A 63 12.65 8.98 2.62
C SER A 63 11.78 9.48 1.47
N GLY A 64 11.76 10.79 1.27
CA GLY A 64 10.92 11.47 0.26
C GLY A 64 9.44 11.54 0.62
N LEU A 65 9.07 11.42 1.91
CA LEU A 65 7.75 11.80 2.41
C LEU A 65 7.81 13.21 2.98
N ASP A 66 7.14 14.15 2.32
CA ASP A 66 6.74 15.47 2.80
C ASP A 66 5.28 15.48 3.31
#